data_AF-A0A952KJC0-F1
#
_entry.id   AF-A0A952KJC0-F1
#
_cell.length_a   1.000
_cell.length_b   1.000
_cell.length_c   1.000
_cell.angle_alpha   90.00
_cell.angle_beta   90.00
_cell.angle_gamma   90.00
#
_symmetry.space_group_name_H-M   'P 1'
#
loop_
_entity.id
_entity.type
_entity.pdbx_description
1 polymer ?
#
loop_
_entity_poly.entity_id
_entity_poly.type
_entity_poly.pdbx_seq_one_letter_code
_entity_poly.pdbx_strand_id
1 'polypeptide(L)'
;FQGLPNFAPEILQRVRVKDPLKAKHLKKALESLAEEGVTQLFRPSIGSDFIVGAVGQLQFEVMADRLANEYGLDVIFEPSPFSEARWLHGDPIKIEDFAGKYRSAMGADLDDAPVFLGKSAWEINYVAERFPDVQFLRTKERG
;
A
#
# COMPACT_ATOMS: atom_id res chain seq x y z
N PHE A 1 8.44 7.19 22.26
CA PHE A 1 7.81 8.20 21.39
C PHE A 1 6.69 7.50 20.65
N GLN A 2 5.42 7.88 20.85
CA GLN A 2 4.33 7.38 20.02
C GLN A 2 4.56 7.93 18.61
N GLY A 3 4.92 7.06 17.67
CA GLY A 3 5.17 7.46 16.28
C GLY A 3 3.90 8.08 15.67
N LEU A 4 4.07 8.95 14.67
CA LEU A 4 2.94 9.45 13.90
C LEU A 4 2.18 8.26 13.30
N PRO A 5 0.84 8.19 13.46
CA PRO A 5 0.07 7.09 12.91
C PRO A 5 0.14 7.12 11.39
N ASN A 6 0.11 5.94 10.80
CA ASN A 6 -0.09 5.78 9.38
C ASN A 6 -1.55 6.05 9.05
N PHE A 7 -1.79 6.87 8.02
CA PHE A 7 -3.13 7.15 7.50
C PHE A 7 -3.33 6.45 6.17
N ALA A 8 -4.57 6.07 5.88
CA ALA A 8 -4.96 5.61 4.57
C ALA A 8 -4.66 6.73 3.55
N PRO A 9 -4.01 6.40 2.43
CA PRO A 9 -3.66 7.39 1.42
C PRO A 9 -4.89 7.88 0.65
N GLU A 10 -4.79 9.08 0.10
CA GLU A 10 -5.81 9.66 -0.78
C GLU A 10 -5.57 9.30 -2.26
N ILE A 11 -4.30 9.06 -2.62
CA ILE A 11 -3.89 8.68 -3.97
C ILE A 11 -3.07 7.40 -3.90
N LEU A 12 -3.42 6.43 -4.74
CA LEU A 12 -2.67 5.20 -4.94
C LEU A 12 -2.08 5.20 -6.36
N GLN A 13 -0.78 4.98 -6.48
CA GLN A 13 -0.13 4.74 -7.77
C GLN A 13 0.70 3.46 -7.73
N ARG A 14 0.71 2.74 -8.84
CA ARG A 14 1.61 1.62 -9.05
C ARG A 14 2.98 2.15 -9.42
N VAL A 15 4.04 1.60 -8.80
CA VAL A 15 5.43 1.97 -9.11
C VAL A 15 6.19 0.79 -9.70
N ARG A 16 6.95 1.07 -10.75
CA ARG A 16 7.88 0.12 -11.36
C ARG A 16 9.13 0.83 -11.87
N VAL A 17 10.23 0.09 -11.95
CA VAL A 17 11.45 0.56 -12.62
C VAL A 17 11.30 0.46 -14.14
N LYS A 18 11.94 1.38 -14.88
CA LYS A 18 12.06 1.28 -16.33
C LYS A 18 12.90 0.08 -16.78
N ASP A 19 13.94 -0.23 -16.01
CA ASP A 19 14.78 -1.41 -16.18
C ASP A 19 14.33 -2.55 -15.25
N PRO A 20 13.71 -3.63 -15.77
CA PRO A 20 13.23 -4.74 -14.95
C PRO A 20 14.30 -5.43 -14.11
N LEU A 21 15.58 -5.37 -14.50
CA LEU A 21 16.68 -5.97 -13.74
C LEU A 21 16.90 -5.27 -12.40
N LYS A 22 16.42 -4.03 -12.25
CA LYS A 22 16.55 -3.23 -11.02
C LYS A 22 15.39 -3.41 -10.03
N ALA A 23 14.41 -4.28 -10.30
CA ALA A 23 13.23 -4.44 -9.44
C ALA A 23 13.55 -4.78 -7.98
N LYS A 24 14.60 -5.58 -7.73
CA LYS A 24 15.07 -5.89 -6.37
C LYS A 24 15.66 -4.67 -5.64
N HIS A 25 16.31 -3.77 -6.37
CA HIS A 25 16.87 -2.53 -5.81
C HIS A 25 15.75 -1.54 -5.49
N LEU A 26 14.72 -1.47 -6.35
CA LEU A 26 13.53 -0.66 -6.12
C LEU A 26 12.86 -1.00 -4.79
N LYS A 27 12.64 -2.29 -4.51
CA LYS A 27 12.06 -2.73 -3.23
C LYS A 27 12.78 -2.11 -2.02
N LYS A 28 14.11 -2.25 -1.98
CA LYS A 28 14.93 -1.74 -0.87
C LYS A 28 14.88 -0.22 -0.75
N ALA A 29 14.89 0.48 -1.88
CA ALA A 29 14.80 1.94 -1.89
C ALA A 29 13.44 2.43 -1.40
N LEU A 30 12.34 1.80 -1.84
CA LEU A 30 10.99 2.13 -1.37
C LEU A 30 10.80 1.85 0.13
N GLU A 31 11.36 0.75 0.64
CA GLU A 31 11.37 0.44 2.08
C GLU A 31 12.06 1.55 2.88
N SER A 32 13.27 1.94 2.47
CA SER A 32 14.02 3.04 3.09
C SER A 32 13.25 4.37 3.08
N LEU A 33 12.60 4.72 1.96
CA LEU A 33 11.84 5.96 1.84
C LEU A 33 10.55 5.96 2.67
N ALA A 34 9.92 4.79 2.86
CA ALA A 34 8.71 4.65 3.66
C ALA A 34 8.99 4.70 5.17
N GLU A 35 10.17 4.25 5.60
CA GLU A 35 10.64 4.39 6.99
C GLU A 35 10.70 5.87 7.41
N GLU A 36 11.08 6.76 6.49
CA GLU A 36 11.08 8.22 6.71
C GLU A 36 9.67 8.82 6.88
N GLY A 37 8.61 8.06 6.61
CA GLY A 37 7.23 8.44 6.89
C GLY A 37 6.54 9.27 5.83
N VAL A 38 7.17 9.44 4.66
CA VAL A 38 6.65 10.30 3.60
C VAL A 38 5.52 9.63 2.81
N THR A 39 5.49 8.30 2.73
CA THR A 39 4.51 7.56 1.93
C THR A 39 4.23 6.18 2.50
N GLN A 40 3.06 5.65 2.16
CA GLN A 40 2.68 4.28 2.46
C GLN A 40 3.08 3.35 1.33
N LEU A 41 3.58 2.16 1.65
CA LEU A 41 3.93 1.16 0.67
C LEU A 41 3.10 -0.11 0.89
N PHE A 42 2.49 -0.60 -0.19
CA PHE A 42 1.67 -1.81 -0.18
C PHE A 42 2.16 -2.79 -1.24
N ARG A 43 2.17 -4.07 -0.88
CA ARG A 43 2.49 -5.22 -1.73
C ARG A 43 1.20 -6.00 -2.01
N PRO A 44 0.62 -5.88 -3.21
CA PRO A 44 -0.50 -6.74 -3.60
C PRO A 44 -0.13 -8.22 -3.48
N SER A 45 -1.07 -9.06 -3.07
CA SER A 45 -0.89 -10.51 -2.99
C SER A 45 -0.80 -11.17 -4.37
N ILE A 46 -1.23 -10.48 -5.42
CA ILE A 46 -1.13 -10.91 -6.82
C ILE A 46 -0.39 -9.84 -7.62
N GLY A 47 0.64 -10.26 -8.35
CA GLY A 47 1.52 -9.38 -9.11
C GLY A 47 2.85 -9.09 -8.40
N SER A 48 3.71 -8.33 -9.05
CA SER A 48 5.06 -8.00 -8.56
C SER A 48 5.24 -6.53 -8.19
N ASP A 49 4.35 -5.67 -8.68
CA ASP A 49 4.53 -4.23 -8.60
C ASP A 49 3.99 -3.70 -7.27
N PHE A 50 4.71 -2.74 -6.69
CA PHE A 50 4.29 -2.08 -5.47
C PHE A 50 3.22 -1.04 -5.75
N ILE A 51 2.35 -0.82 -4.78
CA ILE A 51 1.43 0.32 -4.74
C ILE A 51 1.94 1.30 -3.70
N VAL A 52 2.16 2.54 -4.12
CA VAL A 52 2.55 3.65 -3.24
C VAL A 52 1.31 4.49 -2.95
N GLY A 53 1.09 4.74 -1.66
CA GLY A 53 0.04 5.61 -1.15
C GLY A 53 0.60 6.95 -0.69
N ALA A 54 -0.07 8.02 -1.13
CA ALA A 54 0.26 9.39 -0.80
C ALA A 54 -1.01 10.19 -0.47
N VAL A 55 -0.87 11.26 0.29
CA VAL A 55 -1.95 12.25 0.52
C VAL A 55 -2.05 13.26 -0.62
N GLY A 56 -1.01 13.41 -1.46
CA GLY A 56 -1.02 14.34 -2.58
C GLY A 56 0.00 14.00 -3.67
N GLN A 57 -0.22 14.52 -4.87
CA GLN A 57 0.54 14.16 -6.07
C GLN A 57 2.04 14.50 -5.99
N LEU A 58 2.38 15.62 -5.34
CA LEU A 58 3.78 16.08 -5.18
C LEU A 58 4.66 15.01 -4.52
N GLN A 59 4.11 14.15 -3.65
CA GLN A 59 4.88 13.11 -2.98
C GLN A 59 5.42 12.06 -3.97
N PHE A 60 4.70 11.78 -5.06
CA PHE A 60 5.20 10.88 -6.12
C PHE A 60 6.31 11.55 -6.94
N GLU A 61 6.19 12.84 -7.23
CA GLU A 61 7.20 13.60 -7.96
C GLU A 61 8.52 13.68 -7.16
N VAL A 62 8.43 14.00 -5.86
CA VAL A 62 9.57 13.99 -4.94
C VAL A 62 10.16 12.58 -4.83
N MET A 63 9.34 11.55 -4.69
CA MET A 63 9.82 10.17 -4.63
C MET A 63 10.54 9.75 -5.92
N ALA A 64 10.02 10.11 -7.08
CA ALA A 64 10.65 9.81 -8.37
C ALA A 64 12.04 10.46 -8.48
N ASP A 65 12.15 11.74 -8.10
CA ASP A 65 13.43 12.46 -8.10
C ASP A 65 14.44 11.84 -7.13
N ARG A 66 14.02 11.52 -5.90
CA ARG A 66 14.88 10.84 -4.92
C ARG A 66 15.33 9.46 -5.39
N LEU A 67 14.43 8.64 -5.93
CA LEU A 67 14.77 7.32 -6.46
C LEU A 67 15.80 7.41 -7.60
N ALA A 68 15.68 8.42 -8.46
CA ALA A 68 16.66 8.67 -9.52
C ALA A 68 18.02 9.15 -8.95
N ASN A 69 18.01 10.16 -8.07
CA ASN A 69 19.22 10.84 -7.61
C ASN A 69 19.98 10.09 -6.51
N GLU A 70 19.28 9.47 -5.55
CA GLU A 70 19.88 8.77 -4.42
C GLU A 70 20.19 7.30 -4.74
N TYR A 71 19.37 6.65 -5.58
CA TYR A 71 19.45 5.21 -5.82
C TYR A 71 19.75 4.84 -7.28
N GLY A 72 19.80 5.80 -8.21
CA GLY A 72 20.01 5.52 -9.64
C GLY A 72 18.90 4.69 -10.27
N LEU A 73 17.67 4.86 -9.77
CA LEU A 73 16.47 4.12 -10.17
C LEU A 73 15.51 5.03 -10.93
N ASP A 74 15.49 4.89 -12.24
CA ASP A 74 14.43 5.49 -13.05
C ASP A 74 13.13 4.70 -12.88
N VAL A 75 12.15 5.34 -12.25
CA VAL A 75 10.83 4.75 -12.02
C VAL A 75 9.74 5.40 -12.87
N ILE A 76 8.64 4.67 -12.99
CA ILE A 76 7.38 5.14 -13.55
C ILE A 76 6.32 4.90 -12.48
N PHE A 77 5.59 5.97 -12.16
CA PHE A 77 4.34 5.88 -11.43
C PHE A 77 3.16 5.94 -12.41
N GLU A 78 2.18 5.08 -12.21
CA GLU A 78 0.99 5.01 -13.06
C GLU A 78 -0.26 4.75 -12.22
N PRO A 79 -1.47 5.04 -12.74
CA PRO A 79 -2.70 4.81 -12.01
C PRO A 79 -2.79 3.38 -11.45
N SER A 80 -3.04 3.29 -10.15
CA SER A 80 -3.29 2.02 -9.48
C SER A 80 -4.65 1.45 -9.92
N PRO A 81 -4.81 0.12 -10.02
CA PRO A 81 -6.12 -0.50 -10.20
C PRO A 81 -7.02 -0.38 -8.95
N PHE A 82 -6.46 0.11 -7.85
CA PHE A 82 -7.11 0.33 -6.57
C PHE A 82 -7.18 1.83 -6.27
N SER A 83 -8.25 2.25 -5.61
CA SER A 83 -8.47 3.64 -5.19
C SER A 83 -8.52 3.80 -3.67
N GLU A 84 -8.62 2.71 -2.92
CA GLU A 84 -8.69 2.72 -1.45
C GLU A 84 -7.76 1.66 -0.86
N ALA A 85 -7.15 1.98 0.28
CA ALA A 85 -6.42 1.01 1.10
C ALA A 85 -6.97 1.05 2.53
N ARG A 86 -7.27 -0.11 3.11
CA ARG A 86 -7.69 -0.27 4.51
C ARG A 86 -6.93 -1.39 5.17
N TRP A 87 -6.37 -1.13 6.35
CA TRP A 87 -5.80 -2.20 7.17
C TRP A 87 -6.92 -3.05 7.75
N LEU A 88 -6.72 -4.36 7.75
CA LEU A 88 -7.66 -5.28 8.36
C LEU A 88 -7.26 -5.57 9.80
N HIS A 89 -8.24 -5.52 10.70
CA HIS A 89 -8.06 -5.83 12.11
C HIS A 89 -9.21 -6.67 12.65
N GLY A 90 -8.93 -7.57 13.60
CA GLY A 90 -9.91 -8.51 14.14
C GLY A 90 -9.31 -9.90 14.36
N ASP A 91 -10.18 -10.91 14.42
CA ASP A 91 -9.78 -12.31 14.58
C ASP A 91 -9.00 -12.80 13.32
N PRO A 92 -7.78 -13.34 13.49
CA PRO A 92 -6.98 -13.85 12.37
C PRO A 92 -7.71 -14.85 11.47
N ILE A 93 -8.54 -15.74 12.03
CA ILE A 93 -9.29 -16.74 11.25
C ILE A 93 -10.32 -16.06 10.35
N LYS A 94 -10.97 -15.00 10.84
CA LYS A 94 -11.94 -14.21 10.08
C LYS A 94 -11.27 -13.40 8.98
N ILE A 95 -10.11 -12.83 9.27
CA ILE A 95 -9.29 -12.12 8.28
C ILE A 95 -8.82 -13.08 7.19
N GLU A 96 -8.41 -14.30 7.55
CA GLU A 96 -7.98 -15.32 6.57
C GLU A 96 -9.14 -15.77 5.65
N ASP A 97 -10.32 -16.06 6.20
CA ASP A 97 -11.52 -16.37 5.41
C ASP A 97 -11.88 -15.21 4.46
N PHE A 98 -11.82 -13.97 4.95
CA PHE A 98 -12.01 -12.78 4.14
C PHE A 98 -10.97 -12.69 3.00
N ALA A 99 -9.69 -12.82 3.33
CA ALA A 99 -8.59 -12.74 2.38
C ALA A 99 -8.67 -13.83 1.31
N GLY A 100 -9.15 -15.03 1.65
CA GLY A 100 -9.43 -16.10 0.70
C GLY A 100 -10.47 -15.72 -0.35
N LYS A 101 -11.55 -15.04 0.06
CA LYS A 101 -12.64 -14.60 -0.82
C LYS A 101 -12.27 -13.41 -1.71
N TYR A 102 -11.40 -12.52 -1.22
CA TYR A 102 -11.01 -11.27 -1.91
C TYR A 102 -9.54 -11.23 -2.36
N ARG A 103 -8.93 -12.39 -2.59
CA ARG A 103 -7.49 -12.56 -2.85
C ARG A 103 -6.86 -11.53 -3.82
N SER A 104 -7.55 -11.18 -4.90
CA SER A 104 -7.05 -10.23 -5.91
C SER A 104 -6.95 -8.77 -5.44
N ALA A 105 -7.68 -8.44 -4.38
CA ALA A 105 -7.70 -7.12 -3.74
C ALA A 105 -7.02 -7.16 -2.37
N MET A 106 -6.31 -8.24 -2.06
CA MET A 106 -5.48 -8.32 -0.86
C MET A 106 -4.06 -7.85 -1.13
N GLY A 107 -3.44 -7.32 -0.10
CA GLY A 107 -2.03 -7.02 -0.05
C GLY A 107 -1.54 -6.94 1.41
N ALA A 108 -0.30 -6.52 1.58
CA ALA A 108 0.28 -6.24 2.88
C ALA A 108 1.07 -4.94 2.85
N ASP A 109 1.21 -4.28 3.99
CA ASP A 109 2.14 -3.16 4.13
C ASP A 109 3.59 -3.64 4.37
N LEU A 110 4.46 -2.74 4.83
CA LEU A 110 5.85 -3.07 5.12
C LEU A 110 6.03 -3.95 6.36
N ASP A 111 5.10 -3.89 7.30
CA ASP A 111 5.14 -4.67 8.55
C ASP A 111 4.36 -5.99 8.39
N ASP A 112 4.15 -6.43 7.14
CA ASP A 112 3.32 -7.57 6.76
C ASP A 112 1.87 -7.52 7.28
N ALA A 113 1.36 -6.34 7.66
CA ALA A 113 -0.02 -6.20 8.12
C ALA A 113 -0.98 -6.33 6.92
N PRO A 114 -2.08 -7.09 7.05
CA PRO A 114 -3.01 -7.31 5.95
C PRO A 114 -3.74 -6.03 5.57
N VAL A 115 -3.78 -5.76 4.27
CA VAL A 115 -4.44 -4.59 3.67
C VAL A 115 -5.41 -5.04 2.60
N PHE A 116 -6.63 -4.52 2.66
CA PHE A 116 -7.58 -4.61 1.57
C PHE A 116 -7.45 -3.38 0.66
N LEU A 117 -7.17 -3.64 -0.62
CA LEU A 117 -6.98 -2.68 -1.69
C LEU A 117 -8.26 -2.62 -2.53
N GLY A 118 -9.17 -1.72 -2.16
CA GLY A 118 -10.47 -1.56 -2.81
C GLY A 118 -10.40 -0.69 -4.06
N LYS A 119 -11.31 -0.93 -4.99
CA LYS A 119 -11.50 -0.11 -6.21
C LYS A 119 -12.29 1.17 -5.94
N SER A 120 -13.00 1.24 -4.83
CA SER A 120 -13.77 2.43 -4.44
C SER A 120 -14.18 2.40 -2.96
N ALA A 121 -14.51 3.56 -2.39
CA ALA A 121 -15.09 3.65 -1.05
C ALA A 121 -16.41 2.87 -0.91
N TRP A 122 -17.22 2.80 -1.97
CA TRP A 122 -18.46 2.02 -1.97
C TRP A 122 -18.19 0.52 -1.80
N GLU A 123 -17.19 -0.02 -2.50
CA GLU A 123 -16.80 -1.43 -2.37
C GLU A 123 -16.34 -1.73 -0.94
N ILE A 124 -15.49 -0.87 -0.36
CA ILE A 124 -15.06 -1.00 1.04
C ILE A 124 -16.27 -1.13 1.97
N ASN A 125 -17.26 -0.23 1.86
CA ASN A 125 -18.44 -0.23 2.72
C ASN A 125 -19.31 -1.48 2.49
N TYR A 126 -19.59 -1.80 1.23
CA TYR A 126 -20.41 -2.97 0.84
C TYR A 126 -19.84 -4.28 1.39
N VAL A 127 -18.52 -4.41 1.36
CA VAL A 127 -17.81 -5.58 1.84
C VAL A 127 -17.75 -5.59 3.37
N ALA A 128 -17.47 -4.45 4.01
CA ALA A 128 -17.46 -4.33 5.47
C ALA A 128 -18.81 -4.72 6.11
N GLU A 129 -19.94 -4.36 5.51
CA GLU A 129 -21.27 -4.77 5.97
C GLU A 129 -21.48 -6.30 5.98
N ARG A 130 -20.82 -7.03 5.06
CA ARG A 130 -20.91 -8.50 4.95
C ARG A 130 -19.92 -9.23 5.84
N PHE A 131 -18.88 -8.56 6.29
CA PHE A 131 -17.83 -9.09 7.14
C PHE A 131 -17.71 -8.24 8.41
N PRO A 132 -18.77 -8.16 9.25
CA PRO A 132 -18.79 -7.28 10.42
C PRO A 132 -17.75 -7.66 11.48
N ASP A 133 -17.25 -8.91 11.44
CA ASP A 133 -16.20 -9.41 12.33
C ASP A 133 -14.78 -8.95 11.91
N VAL A 134 -14.64 -8.30 10.75
CA VAL A 134 -13.38 -7.76 10.23
C VAL A 134 -13.49 -6.24 10.17
N GLN A 135 -12.60 -5.56 10.87
CA GLN A 135 -12.52 -4.10 10.87
C GLN A 135 -11.66 -3.60 9.72
N PHE A 136 -12.13 -2.56 9.03
CA PHE A 136 -11.45 -1.91 7.91
C PHE A 136 -10.95 -0.54 8.34
N LEU A 137 -9.72 -0.47 8.81
CA LEU A 137 -9.15 0.71 9.44
C LEU A 137 -8.57 1.70 8.43
N ARG A 138 -8.83 2.99 8.67
CA ARG A 138 -8.20 4.12 7.96
C ARG A 138 -6.88 4.56 8.58
N THR A 139 -6.55 4.10 9.77
CA THR A 139 -5.32 4.46 10.48
C THR A 139 -4.71 3.24 11.14
N LYS A 140 -3.38 3.18 11.17
CA LYS A 140 -2.60 2.15 11.87
C LYS A 140 -1.51 2.84 12.70
N GLU A 141 -1.37 2.51 13.97
CA GLU A 141 -0.23 2.99 14.75
C GLU A 141 1.07 2.34 14.25
N ARG A 142 2.15 3.11 14.16
CA ARG A 142 3.49 2.57 13.88
C ARG A 142 4.00 1.90 15.16
N GLY A 143 4.12 0.58 15.15
CA GLY A 143 4.56 -0.25 16.28
C GLY A 143 5.92 -0.87 16.01
#